data_AF-A0A2T5YG76-F1
#
_entry.id   AF-A0A2T5YG76-F1
#
_cell.length_a   1.000
_cell.length_b   1.000
_cell.length_c   1.000
_cell.angle_alpha   90.00
_cell.angle_beta   90.00
_cell.angle_gamma   90.00
#
_symmetry.space_group_name_H-M   'P 1'
#
loop_
_entity.id
_entity.type
_entity.pdbx_description
1 polymer ?
#
loop_
_entity_poly.entity_id
_entity_poly.type
_entity_poly.pdbx_seq_one_letter_code
_entity_poly.pdbx_strand_id
1 'polypeptide(L)'
;MKKLLFILLLTFLSESVKSQSYQTKEVIEKAESYLKLAVGDELSKYFQLDPNSYYEYKTRLGRKNWRSINKGSKTKGNFVNGKNIRFTLKHPEFPYPTTVTVPLTSDLSLESKINLERIPDFLLDGRESDWLSVGQIDSIINKQNLKVAKEKPRKYLEYYIKEKKYYWAVINTLKEEKCSSDVEILNINPKSGEILKHSEETLFVLHCY
;
A
#
# COMPACT_ATOMS: atom_id res chain seq x y z
N MET A 1 -36.08 44.25 21.72
CA MET A 1 -35.96 43.53 20.42
C MET A 1 -34.57 43.64 19.78
N LYS A 2 -33.93 44.83 19.70
CA LYS A 2 -32.58 44.98 19.08
C LYS A 2 -31.48 44.10 19.69
N LYS A 3 -31.46 43.89 21.02
CA LYS A 3 -30.48 43.02 21.71
C LYS A 3 -30.66 41.52 21.40
N LEU A 4 -31.90 41.07 21.23
CA LEU A 4 -32.24 39.67 20.90
C LEU A 4 -31.86 39.34 19.45
N LEU A 5 -32.06 40.29 18.52
CA LEU A 5 -31.65 40.16 17.13
C LEU A 5 -30.12 40.03 16.99
N PHE A 6 -29.36 40.75 17.82
CA PHE A 6 -27.90 40.72 17.82
C PHE A 6 -27.33 39.39 18.34
N ILE A 7 -27.96 38.82 19.37
CA ILE A 7 -27.60 37.48 19.90
C ILE A 7 -27.90 36.39 18.87
N LEU A 8 -29.05 36.47 18.18
CA LEU A 8 -29.42 35.52 17.13
C LEU A 8 -28.46 35.60 15.92
N LEU A 9 -27.99 36.80 15.58
CA LEU A 9 -27.02 37.02 14.51
C LEU A 9 -25.63 36.42 14.87
N LEU A 10 -25.22 36.53 16.13
CA LEU A 10 -23.97 35.96 16.64
C LEU A 10 -23.99 34.42 16.64
N THR A 11 -25.12 33.80 16.98
CA THR A 11 -25.26 32.33 16.94
C THR A 11 -25.25 31.77 15.51
N PHE A 12 -25.80 32.51 14.53
CA PHE A 12 -25.73 32.12 13.11
C PHE A 12 -24.32 32.27 12.50
N LEU A 13 -23.55 33.25 12.98
CA LEU A 13 -22.16 33.45 12.54
C LEU A 13 -21.22 32.35 13.08
N SER A 14 -21.49 31.78 14.26
CA SER A 14 -20.68 30.68 14.82
C SER A 14 -20.84 29.33 14.11
N GLU A 15 -21.99 29.04 13.50
CA GLU A 15 -22.19 27.80 12.74
C GLU A 15 -21.50 27.81 11.36
N SER A 16 -21.03 28.97 10.91
CA SER A 16 -20.47 29.18 9.58
C SER A 16 -18.96 28.89 9.48
N VAL A 17 -18.30 28.51 10.57
CA VAL A 17 -16.82 28.41 10.64
C VAL A 17 -16.34 26.97 10.81
N LYS A 18 -16.47 26.16 9.76
CA LYS A 18 -15.61 24.99 9.55
C LYS A 18 -15.22 24.86 8.07
N SER A 19 -14.72 25.94 7.48
CA SER A 19 -13.94 25.85 6.24
C SER A 19 -12.47 25.73 6.62
N GLN A 20 -12.00 24.50 6.87
CA GLN A 20 -10.61 24.26 7.23
C GLN A 20 -9.82 23.96 5.96
N SER A 21 -8.82 24.78 5.67
CA SER A 21 -7.82 24.54 4.63
C SER A 21 -6.47 24.44 5.32
N TYR A 22 -5.67 23.46 4.93
CA TYR A 22 -4.38 23.18 5.53
C TYR A 22 -3.26 23.48 4.55
N GLN A 23 -2.04 23.64 5.06
CA GLN A 23 -0.89 23.50 4.19
C GLN A 23 -0.80 22.03 3.75
N THR A 24 -0.49 21.77 2.47
CA THR A 24 -0.33 20.38 2.01
C THR A 24 0.78 19.68 2.77
N LYS A 25 1.86 20.42 3.09
CA LYS A 25 2.96 19.98 3.94
C LYS A 25 2.48 19.53 5.33
N GLU A 26 1.63 20.30 5.99
CA GLU A 26 1.08 19.96 7.31
C GLU A 26 0.29 18.65 7.28
N VAL A 27 -0.54 18.43 6.25
CA VAL A 27 -1.28 17.17 6.06
C VAL A 27 -0.32 15.98 5.89
N ILE A 28 0.73 16.16 5.10
CA ILE A 28 1.76 15.13 4.84
C ILE A 28 2.53 14.82 6.13
N GLU A 29 3.06 15.83 6.81
CA GLU A 29 3.81 15.66 8.06
C GLU A 29 2.97 14.99 9.15
N LYS A 30 1.68 15.31 9.22
CA LYS A 30 0.77 14.64 10.16
C LYS A 30 0.58 13.17 9.81
N ALA A 31 0.42 12.85 8.53
CA ALA A 31 0.32 11.47 8.07
C ALA A 31 1.62 10.68 8.31
N GLU A 32 2.78 11.29 8.04
CA GLU A 32 4.11 10.74 8.34
C GLU A 32 4.29 10.46 9.83
N SER A 33 3.83 11.38 10.68
CA SER A 33 3.87 11.20 12.14
C SER A 33 3.05 9.99 12.60
N TYR A 34 1.83 9.80 12.10
CA TYR A 34 1.04 8.60 12.44
C TYR A 34 1.66 7.32 11.87
N LEU A 35 2.20 7.37 10.65
CA LEU A 35 2.90 6.22 10.08
C LEU A 35 4.11 5.83 10.93
N LYS A 36 4.93 6.81 11.30
CA LYS A 36 6.08 6.65 12.19
C LYS A 36 5.68 6.03 13.53
N LEU A 37 4.60 6.50 14.14
CA LEU A 37 4.07 5.91 15.38
C LEU A 37 3.63 4.44 15.19
N ALA A 38 3.15 4.07 14.00
CA ALA A 38 2.66 2.73 13.73
C ALA A 38 3.78 1.73 13.38
N VAL A 39 4.87 2.18 12.75
CA VAL A 39 5.95 1.31 12.24
C VAL A 39 7.27 1.46 13.00
N GLY A 40 7.41 2.47 13.87
CA GLY A 40 8.63 2.79 14.58
C GLY A 40 9.60 3.67 13.80
N ASP A 41 10.53 4.28 14.54
CA ASP A 41 11.48 5.28 14.02
C ASP A 41 12.38 4.75 12.91
N GLU A 42 12.90 3.53 13.06
CA GLU A 42 13.83 2.95 12.10
C GLU A 42 13.16 2.63 10.77
N LEU A 43 12.05 1.89 10.78
CA LEU A 43 11.36 1.50 9.56
C LEU A 43 10.74 2.71 8.83
N SER A 44 10.33 3.76 9.58
CA SER A 44 9.72 4.96 9.00
C SER A 44 10.61 5.68 7.96
N LYS A 45 11.93 5.58 8.10
CA LYS A 45 12.92 6.21 7.20
C LYS A 45 12.86 5.69 5.76
N TYR A 46 12.30 4.50 5.56
CA TYR A 46 12.19 3.85 4.26
C TYR A 46 10.87 4.14 3.54
N PHE A 47 9.96 4.89 4.16
CA PHE A 47 8.71 5.30 3.53
C PHE A 47 8.88 6.60 2.76
N GLN A 48 8.28 6.66 1.58
CA GLN A 48 8.24 7.85 0.74
C GLN A 48 6.80 8.14 0.34
N LEU A 49 6.40 9.42 0.35
CA LEU A 49 5.07 9.81 -0.12
C LEU A 49 4.83 9.32 -1.55
N ASP A 50 3.73 8.61 -1.74
CA ASP A 50 3.34 8.10 -3.05
C ASP A 50 2.81 9.25 -3.93
N PRO A 51 3.25 9.37 -5.20
CA PRO A 51 2.77 10.41 -6.12
C PRO A 51 1.24 10.39 -6.31
N ASN A 52 0.61 9.22 -6.14
CA ASN A 52 -0.84 9.01 -6.23
C ASN A 52 -1.54 9.17 -4.88
N SER A 53 -1.07 10.12 -4.06
CA SER A 53 -1.72 10.53 -2.82
C SER A 53 -2.75 11.63 -3.08
N TYR A 54 -3.96 11.47 -2.55
CA TYR A 54 -5.09 12.38 -2.77
C TYR A 54 -5.85 12.69 -1.48
N TYR A 55 -6.50 13.85 -1.47
CA TYR A 55 -7.45 14.26 -0.44
C TYR A 55 -8.81 14.63 -1.03
N GLU A 56 -9.85 14.52 -0.23
CA GLU A 56 -11.20 14.97 -0.56
C GLU A 56 -11.41 16.39 -0.02
N TYR A 57 -12.03 17.25 -0.83
CA TYR A 57 -12.43 18.59 -0.43
C TYR A 57 -13.83 18.97 -0.91
N LYS A 58 -14.44 19.93 -0.22
CA LYS A 58 -15.76 20.48 -0.53
C LYS A 58 -15.61 21.90 -1.09
N THR A 59 -16.24 22.18 -2.22
CA THR A 59 -16.29 23.54 -2.80
C THR A 59 -17.25 24.43 -2.03
N ARG A 60 -17.25 25.74 -2.30
CA ARG A 60 -18.24 26.69 -1.74
C ARG A 60 -19.69 26.28 -2.04
N LEU A 61 -19.95 25.66 -3.20
CA LEU A 61 -21.26 25.12 -3.59
C LEU A 61 -21.59 23.76 -2.94
N GLY A 62 -20.71 23.28 -2.07
CA GLY A 62 -20.90 22.03 -1.36
C GLY A 62 -20.57 20.75 -2.13
N ARG A 63 -20.03 20.85 -3.35
CA ARG A 63 -19.65 19.68 -4.16
C ARG A 63 -18.34 19.08 -3.65
N LYS A 64 -18.32 17.76 -3.45
CA LYS A 64 -17.11 17.00 -3.07
C LYS A 64 -16.27 16.68 -4.30
N ASN A 65 -14.96 16.82 -4.18
CA ASN A 65 -13.99 16.56 -5.25
C ASN A 65 -12.70 16.01 -4.66
N TRP A 66 -11.91 15.33 -5.50
CA TRP A 66 -10.59 14.81 -5.13
C TRP A 66 -9.49 15.63 -5.77
N ARG A 67 -8.37 15.79 -5.06
CA ARG A 67 -7.18 16.43 -5.62
C ARG A 67 -5.93 15.75 -5.08
N SER A 68 -4.90 15.66 -5.92
CA SER A 68 -3.58 15.18 -5.50
C SER A 68 -3.01 16.11 -4.43
N ILE A 69 -2.47 15.53 -3.36
CA ILE A 69 -1.83 16.28 -2.28
C ILE A 69 -0.54 16.98 -2.74
N ASN A 70 0.09 16.45 -3.78
CA ASN A 70 1.33 16.98 -4.38
C ASN A 70 1.10 18.27 -5.18
N LYS A 71 -0.16 18.70 -5.39
CA LYS A 71 -0.49 19.88 -6.20
C LYS A 71 -0.81 21.10 -5.33
N GLY A 72 0.16 22.01 -5.21
CA GLY A 72 0.02 23.32 -4.57
C GLY A 72 0.46 23.31 -3.10
N SER A 73 0.57 24.50 -2.49
CA SER A 73 1.03 24.68 -1.11
C SER A 73 -0.05 24.51 -0.05
N LYS A 74 -1.33 24.56 -0.45
CA LYS A 74 -2.49 24.42 0.44
C LYS A 74 -3.57 23.54 -0.15
N THR A 75 -4.36 22.90 0.72
CA THR A 75 -5.56 22.15 0.31
C THR A 75 -6.59 23.11 -0.30
N LYS A 76 -7.31 22.63 -1.31
CA LYS A 76 -8.34 23.42 -2.00
C LYS A 76 -9.65 23.35 -1.23
N GLY A 77 -10.37 24.47 -1.12
CA GLY A 77 -11.69 24.49 -0.49
C GLY A 77 -11.65 24.04 0.97
N ASN A 78 -12.76 23.47 1.44
CA ASN A 78 -12.83 22.89 2.78
C ASN A 78 -12.34 21.44 2.74
N PHE A 79 -11.29 21.13 3.50
CA PHE A 79 -10.74 19.79 3.61
C PHE A 79 -11.74 18.87 4.30
N VAL A 80 -12.07 17.75 3.65
CA VAL A 80 -13.05 16.79 4.17
C VAL A 80 -12.34 15.60 4.80
N ASN A 81 -11.34 15.03 4.13
CA ASN A 81 -10.51 13.94 4.65
C ASN A 81 -9.27 13.73 3.79
N GLY A 82 -8.31 13.00 4.36
CA GLY A 82 -7.13 12.45 3.69
C GLY A 82 -7.20 10.92 3.60
N LYS A 83 -8.31 10.34 3.15
CA LYS A 83 -8.49 8.88 3.07
C LYS A 83 -7.50 8.17 2.14
N ASN A 84 -6.79 8.92 1.30
CA ASN A 84 -5.89 8.37 0.29
C ASN A 84 -4.50 9.04 0.33
N ILE A 85 -4.00 9.37 1.52
CA ILE A 85 -2.58 9.74 1.71
C ILE A 85 -1.77 8.45 1.81
N ARG A 86 -0.88 8.23 0.85
CA ARG A 86 -0.22 6.94 0.62
C ARG A 86 1.29 7.08 0.75
N PHE A 87 1.94 6.08 1.33
CA PHE A 87 3.39 6.00 1.44
C PHE A 87 3.88 4.66 0.91
N THR A 88 4.89 4.68 0.06
CA THR A 88 5.51 3.48 -0.50
C THR A 88 6.78 3.16 0.29
N LEU A 89 6.83 1.93 0.83
CA LEU A 89 7.98 1.36 1.52
C LEU A 89 9.04 0.95 0.49
N LYS A 90 10.28 1.41 0.69
CA LYS A 90 11.46 1.06 -0.10
C LYS A 90 12.59 0.61 0.81
N HIS A 91 12.54 -0.65 1.27
CA HIS A 91 13.53 -1.23 2.16
C HIS A 91 14.52 -2.12 1.38
N PRO A 92 15.85 -2.05 1.63
CA PRO A 92 16.83 -2.85 0.88
C PRO A 92 16.65 -4.37 1.06
N GLU A 93 16.26 -4.82 2.24
CA GLU A 93 15.98 -6.24 2.50
C GLU A 93 14.63 -6.73 1.95
N PHE A 94 13.81 -5.81 1.46
CA PHE A 94 12.49 -6.12 0.92
C PHE A 94 12.25 -5.32 -0.36
N PRO A 95 12.77 -5.80 -1.51
CA PRO A 95 12.76 -5.07 -2.78
C PRO A 95 11.37 -5.01 -3.45
N TYR A 96 10.32 -5.41 -2.73
CA TYR A 96 8.95 -5.46 -3.23
C TYR A 96 8.19 -4.22 -2.77
N PRO A 97 7.85 -3.29 -3.69
CA PRO A 97 7.20 -2.03 -3.31
C PRO A 97 5.85 -2.33 -2.66
N THR A 98 5.67 -1.81 -1.45
CA THR A 98 4.44 -1.95 -0.69
C THR A 98 3.93 -0.57 -0.32
N THR A 99 2.67 -0.28 -0.66
CA THR A 99 2.05 0.99 -0.30
C THR A 99 1.17 0.84 0.94
N VAL A 100 1.32 1.78 1.87
CA VAL A 100 0.50 1.93 3.07
C VAL A 100 -0.33 3.22 2.94
N THR A 101 -1.60 3.16 3.31
CA THR A 101 -2.47 4.33 3.36
C THR A 101 -2.63 4.80 4.80
N VAL A 102 -2.49 6.11 5.03
CA VAL A 102 -2.72 6.78 6.31
C VAL A 102 -4.00 7.62 6.19
N PRO A 103 -5.15 7.11 6.69
CA PRO A 103 -6.42 7.79 6.53
C PRO A 103 -6.60 8.88 7.59
N LEU A 104 -6.81 10.11 7.16
CA LEU A 104 -7.02 11.27 8.04
C LEU A 104 -8.45 11.80 7.98
N THR A 105 -9.01 12.18 9.12
CA THR A 105 -10.26 12.96 9.24
C THR A 105 -10.06 14.43 8.88
N SER A 106 -11.14 15.22 8.85
CA SER A 106 -11.10 16.64 8.48
C SER A 106 -10.23 17.52 9.39
N ASP A 107 -10.03 17.13 10.64
CA ASP A 107 -9.19 17.78 11.65
C ASP A 107 -7.78 17.16 11.74
N LEU A 108 -7.41 16.34 10.74
CA LEU A 108 -6.13 15.64 10.67
C LEU A 108 -5.88 14.65 11.81
N SER A 109 -6.94 14.16 12.45
CA SER A 109 -6.87 12.98 13.32
C SER A 109 -6.82 11.69 12.47
N LEU A 110 -6.33 10.59 13.03
CA LEU A 110 -6.31 9.30 12.34
C LEU A 110 -7.74 8.72 12.30
N GLU A 111 -8.27 8.48 11.11
CA GLU A 111 -9.65 7.99 10.94
C GLU A 111 -9.79 6.50 11.27
N SER A 112 -8.76 5.70 10.98
CA SER A 112 -8.74 4.27 11.27
C SER A 112 -7.32 3.75 11.43
N LYS A 113 -7.19 2.57 12.04
CA LYS A 113 -5.89 1.91 12.21
C LYS A 113 -5.20 1.74 10.85
N ILE A 114 -3.92 2.11 10.78
CA ILE A 114 -3.11 1.94 9.58
C ILE A 114 -2.94 0.44 9.30
N ASN A 115 -3.26 0.02 8.09
CA ASN A 115 -3.10 -1.36 7.66
C ASN A 115 -1.63 -1.62 7.27
N LEU A 116 -0.97 -2.47 8.07
CA LEU A 116 0.44 -2.86 7.89
C LEU A 116 0.59 -4.33 7.46
N GLU A 117 -0.50 -5.04 7.13
CA GLU A 117 -0.49 -6.50 6.90
C GLU A 117 0.41 -6.94 5.74
N ARG A 118 0.71 -6.03 4.81
CA ARG A 118 1.63 -6.28 3.68
C ARG A 118 3.09 -5.99 4.01
N ILE A 119 3.40 -5.53 5.22
CA ILE A 119 4.78 -5.35 5.66
C ILE A 119 5.19 -6.64 6.38
N PRO A 120 6.30 -7.28 5.97
CA PRO A 120 6.82 -8.44 6.67
C PRO A 120 7.10 -8.17 8.16
N ASP A 121 6.73 -9.10 9.03
CA ASP A 121 6.93 -8.94 10.48
C ASP A 121 8.39 -8.67 10.86
N PHE A 122 9.36 -9.28 10.17
CA PHE A 122 10.78 -9.04 10.47
C PHE A 122 11.18 -7.56 10.30
N LEU A 123 10.57 -6.84 9.37
CA LEU A 123 10.79 -5.40 9.24
C LEU A 123 10.11 -4.62 10.36
N LEU A 124 8.87 -4.98 10.71
CA LEU A 124 8.13 -4.33 11.80
C LEU A 124 8.82 -4.52 13.16
N ASP A 125 9.41 -5.70 13.37
CA ASP A 125 10.15 -6.08 14.57
C ASP A 125 11.59 -5.53 14.59
N GLY A 126 12.07 -4.95 13.47
CA GLY A 126 13.43 -4.42 13.36
C GLY A 126 14.52 -5.49 13.44
N ARG A 127 14.25 -6.69 12.93
CA ARG A 127 15.16 -7.84 12.95
C ARG A 127 15.56 -8.25 11.53
N GLU A 128 16.64 -9.01 11.42
CA GLU A 128 17.07 -9.55 10.13
C GLU A 128 16.01 -10.47 9.51
N SER A 129 15.94 -10.46 8.19
CA SER A 129 15.07 -11.32 7.41
C SER A 129 15.32 -12.80 7.71
N ASP A 130 14.26 -13.49 8.13
CA ASP A 130 14.22 -14.95 8.27
C ASP A 130 13.67 -15.63 7.00
N TRP A 131 13.59 -14.89 5.90
CA TRP A 131 13.09 -15.41 4.63
C TRP A 131 14.22 -15.97 3.76
N LEU A 132 13.89 -17.01 3.02
CA LEU A 132 14.77 -17.64 2.06
C LEU A 132 15.13 -16.67 0.93
N SER A 133 16.42 -16.58 0.66
CA SER A 133 17.00 -15.92 -0.51
C SER A 133 16.68 -16.67 -1.79
N VAL A 134 16.79 -15.98 -2.93
CA VAL A 134 16.58 -16.56 -4.26
C VAL A 134 17.49 -17.79 -4.50
N GLY A 135 18.72 -17.80 -3.98
CA GLY A 135 19.64 -18.94 -4.11
C GLY A 135 19.25 -20.15 -3.25
N GLN A 136 18.64 -19.92 -2.08
CA GLN A 136 18.06 -21.01 -1.29
C GLN A 136 16.82 -21.59 -1.98
N ILE A 137 16.00 -20.75 -2.60
CA ILE A 137 14.87 -21.19 -3.43
C ILE A 137 15.36 -22.02 -4.63
N ASP A 138 16.42 -21.61 -5.32
CA ASP A 138 17.06 -22.41 -6.38
C ASP A 138 17.49 -23.80 -5.88
N SER A 139 18.05 -23.86 -4.67
CA SER A 139 18.46 -25.13 -4.06
C SER A 139 17.28 -26.05 -3.74
N ILE A 140 16.11 -25.49 -3.42
CA ILE A 140 14.87 -26.26 -3.20
C ILE A 140 14.33 -26.78 -4.54
N ILE A 141 14.28 -25.91 -5.54
CA ILE A 141 13.80 -26.23 -6.90
C ILE A 141 14.63 -27.35 -7.53
N ASN A 142 15.97 -27.28 -7.43
CA ASN A 142 16.87 -28.29 -8.02
C ASN A 142 16.72 -29.68 -7.41
N LYS A 143 16.14 -29.78 -6.21
CA LYS A 143 15.81 -31.06 -5.56
C LYS A 143 14.43 -31.58 -5.97
N GLN A 144 13.63 -30.77 -6.66
CA GLN A 144 12.34 -31.18 -7.20
C GLN A 144 12.54 -31.83 -8.56
N ASN A 145 11.76 -32.86 -8.86
CA ASN A 145 11.71 -33.49 -10.18
C ASN A 145 10.78 -32.70 -11.10
N LEU A 146 11.09 -31.41 -11.32
CA LEU A 146 10.30 -30.56 -12.22
C LEU A 146 10.43 -31.03 -13.67
N LYS A 147 9.40 -30.73 -14.46
CA LYS A 147 9.43 -30.99 -15.90
C LYS A 147 10.46 -30.11 -16.58
N VAL A 148 10.94 -30.56 -17.74
CA VAL A 148 11.93 -29.82 -18.54
C VAL A 148 11.36 -28.45 -18.90
N ALA A 149 12.03 -27.43 -18.43
CA ALA A 149 11.67 -26.04 -18.65
C ALA A 149 12.07 -25.58 -20.07
N LYS A 150 11.25 -24.75 -20.69
CA LYS A 150 11.61 -23.99 -21.90
C LYS A 150 12.67 -22.93 -21.59
N GLU A 151 12.62 -22.36 -20.39
CA GLU A 151 13.48 -21.28 -19.92
C GLU A 151 13.77 -21.42 -18.41
N LYS A 152 14.69 -20.60 -17.87
CA LYS A 152 14.97 -20.64 -16.43
C LYS A 152 13.71 -20.29 -15.63
N PRO A 153 13.35 -21.07 -14.58
CA PRO A 153 12.18 -20.78 -13.77
C PRO A 153 12.20 -19.35 -13.20
N ARG A 154 11.07 -18.66 -13.36
CA ARG A 154 10.85 -17.32 -12.80
C ARG A 154 10.47 -17.44 -11.34
N LYS A 155 10.96 -16.52 -10.50
CA LYS A 155 10.72 -16.52 -9.06
C LYS A 155 10.34 -15.12 -8.61
N TYR A 156 9.25 -15.00 -7.89
CA TYR A 156 8.87 -13.76 -7.25
C TYR A 156 8.11 -14.05 -5.98
N LEU A 157 8.12 -13.08 -5.07
CA LEU A 157 7.35 -13.15 -3.86
C LEU A 157 5.95 -12.61 -4.13
N GLU A 158 4.94 -13.38 -3.76
CA GLU A 158 3.53 -13.03 -3.94
C GLU A 158 2.83 -12.93 -2.59
N TYR A 159 1.95 -11.94 -2.44
CA TYR A 159 1.15 -11.76 -1.25
C TYR A 159 -0.27 -12.27 -1.47
N TYR A 160 -0.65 -13.33 -0.76
CA TYR A 160 -2.03 -13.81 -0.78
C TYR A 160 -2.90 -12.97 0.13
N ILE A 161 -3.78 -12.14 -0.44
CA ILE A 161 -4.64 -11.21 0.33
C ILE A 161 -5.57 -11.98 1.29
N LYS A 162 -6.11 -13.13 0.86
CA LYS A 162 -7.07 -13.90 1.67
C LYS A 162 -6.44 -14.48 2.93
N GLU A 163 -5.22 -14.98 2.84
CA GLU A 163 -4.50 -15.58 3.97
C GLU A 163 -3.58 -14.58 4.69
N LYS A 164 -3.38 -13.40 4.11
CA LYS A 164 -2.48 -12.36 4.59
C LYS A 164 -1.04 -12.86 4.78
N LYS A 165 -0.57 -13.61 3.79
CA LYS A 165 0.75 -14.29 3.84
C LYS A 165 1.49 -14.12 2.53
N TYR A 166 2.81 -14.09 2.65
CA TYR A 166 3.71 -14.17 1.51
C TYR A 166 4.08 -15.61 1.19
N TYR A 167 4.28 -15.88 -0.10
CA TYR A 167 4.88 -17.12 -0.59
C TYR A 167 5.79 -16.81 -1.77
N TRP A 168 6.81 -17.64 -1.95
CA TRP A 168 7.58 -17.65 -3.18
C TRP A 168 6.79 -18.40 -4.24
N ALA A 169 6.43 -17.72 -5.32
CA ALA A 169 5.90 -18.34 -6.52
C ALA A 169 7.05 -18.64 -7.47
N VAL A 170 7.21 -19.92 -7.83
CA VAL A 170 8.14 -20.39 -8.84
C VAL A 170 7.34 -20.82 -10.06
N ILE A 171 7.58 -20.18 -11.20
CA ILE A 171 6.94 -20.51 -12.47
C ILE A 171 7.97 -21.20 -13.37
N ASN A 172 7.75 -22.49 -13.61
CA ASN A 172 8.50 -23.31 -14.55
C ASN A 172 7.73 -23.37 -15.88
N THR A 173 8.13 -22.56 -16.86
CA THR A 173 7.46 -22.52 -18.17
C THR A 173 7.75 -23.79 -18.96
N LEU A 174 6.73 -24.60 -19.25
CA LEU A 174 6.86 -25.87 -19.99
C LEU A 174 6.72 -25.64 -21.50
N LYS A 175 5.71 -24.87 -21.86
CA LYS A 175 5.38 -24.51 -23.24
C LYS A 175 4.86 -23.09 -23.25
N GLU A 176 5.18 -22.36 -24.30
CA GLU A 176 4.71 -21.00 -24.50
C GLU A 176 4.22 -20.87 -25.94
N GLU A 177 2.99 -20.40 -26.07
CA GLU A 177 2.33 -20.05 -27.31
C GLU A 177 2.16 -18.53 -27.38
N LYS A 178 1.58 -18.03 -28.48
CA LYS A 178 1.43 -16.58 -28.69
C LYS A 178 0.71 -15.88 -27.53
N CYS A 179 -0.33 -16.51 -26.96
CA CYS A 179 -1.23 -15.88 -26.00
C CYS A 179 -1.41 -16.67 -24.70
N SER A 180 -0.68 -17.77 -24.56
CA SER A 180 -0.80 -18.68 -23.42
C SER A 180 0.53 -19.33 -23.10
N SER A 181 0.68 -19.81 -21.88
CA SER A 181 1.81 -20.62 -21.47
C SER A 181 1.34 -21.72 -20.54
N ASP A 182 1.72 -22.95 -20.83
CA ASP A 182 1.57 -24.07 -19.91
C ASP A 182 2.75 -24.03 -18.95
N VAL A 183 2.45 -23.96 -17.66
CA VAL A 183 3.43 -23.76 -16.61
C VAL A 183 3.24 -24.76 -15.49
N GLU A 184 4.33 -25.11 -14.84
CA GLU A 184 4.33 -25.80 -13.56
C GLU A 184 4.66 -24.76 -12.48
N ILE A 185 3.81 -24.63 -11.46
CA ILE A 185 3.89 -23.61 -10.42
C ILE A 185 4.16 -24.27 -9.08
N LEU A 186 5.19 -23.78 -8.38
CA LEU A 186 5.41 -24.09 -6.96
C LEU A 186 5.11 -22.85 -6.11
N ASN A 187 4.31 -23.04 -5.06
CA ASN A 187 4.18 -22.05 -3.99
C ASN A 187 4.96 -22.54 -2.78
N ILE A 188 5.99 -21.80 -2.40
CA ILE A 188 6.95 -22.19 -1.36
C ILE A 188 6.83 -21.23 -0.18
N ASN A 189 6.76 -21.78 1.03
CA ASN A 189 6.78 -20.99 2.26
C ASN A 189 8.09 -20.20 2.36
N PRO A 190 8.05 -18.87 2.58
CA PRO A 190 9.24 -18.04 2.51
C PRO A 190 10.19 -18.27 3.67
N LYS A 191 9.75 -18.86 4.79
CA LYS A 191 10.59 -19.16 5.96
C LYS A 191 11.08 -20.60 5.97
N SER A 192 10.14 -21.56 5.84
CA SER A 192 10.47 -22.98 6.01
C SER A 192 10.99 -23.64 4.73
N GLY A 193 10.70 -23.08 3.55
CA GLY A 193 10.99 -23.72 2.27
C GLY A 193 10.07 -24.89 1.92
N GLU A 194 9.02 -25.11 2.72
CA GLU A 194 7.99 -26.11 2.44
C GLU A 194 7.23 -25.76 1.15
N ILE A 195 7.03 -26.74 0.28
CA ILE A 195 6.20 -26.60 -0.92
C ILE A 195 4.74 -26.75 -0.49
N LEU A 196 4.03 -25.63 -0.44
CA LEU A 196 2.64 -25.55 -0.02
C LEU A 196 1.68 -26.00 -1.13
N LYS A 197 2.06 -25.76 -2.39
CA LYS A 197 1.30 -26.16 -3.57
C LYS A 197 2.25 -26.43 -4.73
N HIS A 198 1.94 -27.48 -5.49
CA HIS A 198 2.56 -27.80 -6.77
C HIS A 198 1.44 -28.13 -7.75
N SER A 199 1.33 -27.35 -8.83
CA SER A 199 0.28 -27.54 -9.84
C SER A 199 0.78 -27.23 -11.24
N GLU A 200 0.10 -27.78 -12.25
CA GLU A 200 0.25 -27.38 -13.64
C GLU A 200 -0.97 -26.56 -14.06
N GLU A 201 -0.74 -25.42 -14.69
CA GLU A 201 -1.77 -24.47 -15.07
C GLU A 201 -1.46 -23.85 -16.45
N THR A 202 -2.48 -23.46 -17.20
CA THR A 202 -2.33 -22.65 -18.41
C THR A 202 -2.59 -21.19 -18.05
N LEU A 203 -1.57 -20.35 -18.18
CA LEU A 203 -1.67 -18.90 -17.99
C LEU A 203 -1.99 -18.21 -19.31
N PHE A 204 -2.90 -17.23 -19.30
CA PHE A 204 -3.30 -16.48 -20.49
C PHE A 204 -2.86 -15.02 -20.40
N VAL A 205 -2.41 -14.45 -21.51
CA VAL A 205 -2.09 -13.02 -21.62
C VAL A 205 -3.33 -12.26 -22.08
N LEU A 206 -3.86 -11.37 -21.23
CA LEU A 206 -5.15 -10.68 -21.45
C LEU A 206 -5.17 -9.71 -22.65
N HIS A 207 -4.01 -9.37 -23.23
CA HIS A 207 -3.89 -8.45 -24.37
C HIS A 207 -2.91 -8.97 -25.42
N CYS A 208 -3.20 -10.15 -25.96
CA CYS A 208 -2.42 -10.74 -27.04
C CYS A 208 -2.80 -10.13 -28.40
N TYR A 209 -1.85 -9.49 -29.09
CA TYR A 209 -2.00 -8.90 -30.42
C TYR A 209 -1.31 -9.74 -31.49
#